data_AF-A0A7C4QMI8-F1
#
_entry.id   AF-A0A7C4QMI8-F1
#
_cell.length_a   1.000
_cell.length_b   1.000
_cell.length_c   1.000
_cell.angle_alpha   90.00
_cell.angle_beta   90.00
_cell.angle_gamma   90.00
#
_symmetry.space_group_name_H-M   'P 1'
#
loop_
_entity.id
_entity.type
_entity.pdbx_description
1 polymer ?
#
loop_
_entity_poly.entity_id
_entity_poly.type
_entity_poly.pdbx_seq_one_letter_code
_entity_poly.pdbx_strand_id
1 'polypeptide(L)'
;MSECCPCRTRLVNALAITGALLVMGFMVWLMVRYTRPEDLNAKRAAERAKALAEINAQNKEALENYGWVDQAKGIVRLPITRAMEITARDWQNPAAARASLLERVEKATAKPPEKPSEFE
;
A
#
# COMPACT_ATOMS: atom_id res chain seq x y z
N MET A 1 21.25 -68.64 6.01
CA MET A 1 21.44 -67.49 5.09
C MET A 1 20.10 -67.17 4.46
N SER A 2 19.18 -66.75 5.31
CA SER A 2 17.79 -66.48 5.01
C SER A 2 17.57 -64.98 5.17
N GLU A 3 16.61 -64.45 4.43
CA GLU A 3 16.03 -63.11 4.57
C GLU A 3 16.75 -61.98 3.81
N CYS A 4 16.36 -61.78 2.55
CA CYS A 4 16.33 -60.44 1.92
C CYS A 4 15.58 -60.34 0.57
N CYS A 5 14.88 -61.39 0.12
CA CYS A 5 14.15 -61.34 -1.16
C CYS A 5 12.89 -60.43 -1.14
N PRO A 6 12.02 -60.44 -0.11
CA PRO A 6 10.81 -59.61 -0.13
C PRO A 6 11.06 -58.13 0.17
N CYS A 7 12.17 -57.77 0.83
CA CYS A 7 12.51 -56.37 1.14
C CYS A 7 12.92 -55.59 -0.11
N ARG A 8 13.77 -56.20 -0.97
CA ARG A 8 14.20 -55.58 -2.23
C ARG A 8 13.02 -55.37 -3.19
N THR A 9 12.15 -56.37 -3.35
CA THR A 9 10.97 -56.24 -4.22
C THR A 9 9.97 -55.22 -3.69
N ARG A 10 9.79 -55.12 -2.36
CA ARG A 10 8.95 -54.08 -1.75
C ARG A 10 9.52 -52.67 -1.94
N LEU A 11 10.83 -52.49 -1.83
CA LEU A 11 11.49 -51.20 -2.10
C LEU A 11 11.38 -50.81 -3.58
N VAL A 12 11.58 -51.76 -4.50
CA VAL A 12 11.42 -51.52 -5.94
C VAL A 12 9.98 -51.13 -6.28
N ASN A 13 8.99 -51.85 -5.73
CA ASN A 13 7.58 -51.52 -5.95
C ASN A 13 7.20 -50.18 -5.33
N ALA A 14 7.71 -49.85 -4.14
CA ALA A 14 7.50 -48.54 -3.52
C ALA A 14 8.06 -47.42 -4.39
N LEU A 15 9.29 -47.55 -4.89
CA LEU A 15 9.91 -46.58 -5.79
C LEU A 15 9.14 -46.44 -7.10
N ALA A 16 8.66 -47.54 -7.68
CA ALA A 16 7.85 -47.51 -8.90
C ALA A 16 6.51 -46.80 -8.68
N ILE A 17 5.82 -47.06 -7.56
CA ILE A 17 4.56 -46.40 -7.20
C ILE A 17 4.81 -44.90 -6.96
N THR A 18 5.85 -44.54 -6.21
CA THR A 18 6.20 -43.13 -5.98
C THR A 18 6.54 -42.44 -7.30
N GLY A 19 7.32 -43.07 -8.18
CA GLY A 19 7.63 -42.52 -9.50
C GLY A 19 6.38 -42.30 -10.35
N ALA A 20 5.47 -43.28 -10.40
CA ALA A 20 4.21 -43.15 -11.12
C ALA A 20 3.34 -42.02 -10.56
N LEU A 21 3.22 -41.90 -9.23
CA LEU A 21 2.48 -40.81 -8.57
C LEU A 21 3.11 -39.44 -8.83
N LEU A 22 4.44 -39.34 -8.84
CA LEU A 22 5.14 -38.09 -9.16
C LEU A 22 4.92 -37.68 -10.62
N VAL A 23 4.99 -38.61 -11.56
CA VAL A 23 4.71 -38.35 -12.98
C VAL A 23 3.25 -37.90 -13.17
N MET A 24 2.31 -38.60 -12.53
CA MET A 24 0.89 -38.25 -12.62
C MET A 24 0.61 -36.88 -11.98
N GLY A 25 1.15 -36.63 -10.79
CA GLY A 25 1.05 -35.34 -10.11
C GLY A 25 1.69 -34.20 -10.91
N PHE A 26 2.85 -34.42 -11.51
CA PHE A 26 3.52 -33.46 -12.38
C PHE A 26 2.72 -33.17 -13.65
N MET A 27 2.16 -34.21 -14.28
CA MET A 27 1.31 -34.04 -15.47
C MET A 27 0.04 -33.24 -15.14
N VAL A 28 -0.63 -33.55 -14.03
CA VAL A 28 -1.79 -32.78 -13.56
C VAL A 28 -1.40 -31.34 -13.24
N TRP A 29 -0.26 -31.12 -12.59
CA TRP A 29 0.25 -29.79 -12.29
C TRP A 29 0.51 -28.97 -13.56
N LEU A 30 1.13 -29.58 -14.58
CA LEU A 30 1.34 -28.97 -15.89
C LEU A 30 0.02 -28.64 -16.58
N MET A 31 -0.93 -29.57 -16.59
CA MET A 31 -2.24 -29.37 -17.21
C MET A 31 -2.96 -28.20 -16.52
N VAL A 32 -3.01 -28.19 -15.20
CA VAL A 32 -3.61 -27.12 -14.40
C VAL A 32 -2.89 -25.77 -14.60
N ARG A 33 -1.59 -25.75 -14.87
CA ARG A 33 -0.85 -24.53 -15.20
C ARG A 33 -1.25 -23.97 -16.57
N TYR A 34 -1.46 -24.86 -17.56
CA TYR A 34 -1.71 -24.50 -18.95
C TYR A 34 -3.18 -24.21 -19.27
N THR A 35 -4.12 -24.91 -18.64
CA THR A 35 -5.56 -24.80 -18.95
C THR A 35 -6.31 -23.81 -18.07
N ARG A 36 -5.66 -23.20 -17.07
CA ARG A 36 -6.28 -22.16 -16.25
C ARG A 36 -6.59 -20.93 -17.12
N PRO A 37 -7.86 -20.51 -17.23
CA PRO A 37 -8.19 -19.26 -17.91
C PRO A 37 -7.55 -18.07 -17.17
N GLU A 38 -7.29 -16.98 -17.91
CA GLU A 38 -6.93 -15.70 -17.30
C GLU A 38 -7.98 -15.35 -16.23
N ASP A 39 -7.53 -14.93 -15.05
CA ASP A 39 -8.45 -14.55 -14.00
C ASP A 39 -9.31 -13.38 -14.49
N LEU A 40 -10.63 -13.51 -14.38
CA LEU A 40 -11.60 -12.52 -14.86
C LEU A 40 -11.34 -11.11 -14.30
N ASN A 41 -10.59 -11.03 -13.20
CA ASN A 41 -10.25 -9.80 -12.50
C ASN A 41 -8.79 -9.38 -12.68
N ALA A 42 -7.95 -10.08 -13.45
CA ALA A 42 -6.51 -9.78 -13.59
C ALA A 42 -6.29 -8.33 -13.98
N LYS A 43 -7.03 -7.91 -15.00
CA LYS A 43 -6.96 -6.56 -15.58
C LYS A 43 -7.38 -5.51 -14.56
N ARG A 44 -8.50 -5.75 -13.85
CA ARG A 44 -8.98 -4.86 -12.78
C ARG A 44 -8.02 -4.81 -11.59
N ALA A 45 -7.41 -5.94 -11.22
CA ALA A 45 -6.41 -5.98 -10.16
C ALA A 45 -5.15 -5.21 -10.56
N ALA A 46 -4.69 -5.35 -11.81
CA ALA A 46 -3.57 -4.59 -12.35
C ALA A 46 -3.87 -3.08 -12.43
N GLU A 47 -5.06 -2.68 -12.84
CA GLU A 47 -5.51 -1.28 -12.85
C GLU A 47 -5.52 -0.68 -11.45
N ARG A 48 -6.09 -1.38 -10.46
CA ARG A 48 -6.08 -0.93 -9.05
C ARG A 48 -4.66 -0.81 -8.50
N ALA A 49 -3.79 -1.77 -8.83
CA ALA A 49 -2.40 -1.73 -8.40
C ALA A 49 -1.66 -0.51 -8.97
N LYS A 50 -1.90 -0.16 -10.24
CA LYS A 50 -1.36 1.05 -10.87
C LYS A 50 -1.90 2.33 -10.22
N ALA A 51 -3.22 2.41 -10.02
CA ALA A 51 -3.83 3.57 -9.35
C ALA A 51 -3.31 3.75 -7.92
N LEU A 52 -3.13 2.67 -7.18
CA LEU A 52 -2.54 2.70 -5.84
C LEU A 52 -1.09 3.18 -5.87
N ALA A 53 -0.29 2.73 -6.84
CA ALA A 53 1.09 3.17 -7.00
C ALA A 53 1.17 4.68 -7.32
N GLU A 54 0.28 5.18 -8.18
CA GLU A 54 0.18 6.60 -8.51
C GLU A 54 -0.23 7.45 -7.30
N ILE A 55 -1.29 7.05 -6.58
CA ILE A 55 -1.72 7.73 -5.34
C ILE A 55 -0.59 7.74 -4.31
N ASN A 56 0.11 6.62 -4.14
CA ASN A 56 1.24 6.55 -3.21
C ASN A 56 2.40 7.44 -3.63
N ALA A 57 2.70 7.55 -4.92
CA ALA A 57 3.73 8.44 -5.42
C ALA A 57 3.35 9.92 -5.18
N GLN A 58 2.12 10.32 -5.50
CA GLN A 58 1.61 11.67 -5.24
C GLN A 58 1.61 12.00 -3.74
N ASN A 59 1.18 11.06 -2.90
CA ASN A 59 1.21 11.22 -1.44
C ASN A 59 2.63 11.36 -0.91
N LYS A 60 3.57 10.55 -1.43
CA LYS A 60 4.97 10.63 -1.03
C LYS A 60 5.57 12.00 -1.38
N GLU A 61 5.35 12.45 -2.61
CA GLU A 61 5.81 13.78 -3.05
C GLU A 61 5.20 14.89 -2.17
N ALA A 62 3.89 14.81 -1.91
CA ALA A 62 3.17 15.72 -1.04
C ALA A 62 3.69 15.75 0.41
N LEU A 63 4.07 14.60 0.97
CA LEU A 63 4.52 14.48 2.36
C LEU A 63 6.00 14.80 2.56
N GLU A 64 6.82 14.65 1.52
CA GLU A 64 8.27 14.86 1.61
C GLU A 64 8.69 16.28 1.18
N ASN A 65 7.85 16.97 0.40
CA ASN A 65 8.21 18.27 -0.17
C ASN A 65 7.30 19.41 0.32
N TYR A 66 7.83 20.63 0.20
CA TYR A 66 7.05 21.84 0.41
C TYR A 66 6.13 22.09 -0.78
N GLY A 67 4.94 22.58 -0.52
CA GLY A 67 3.99 22.95 -1.58
C GLY A 67 2.92 23.90 -1.08
N TRP A 68 2.29 24.66 -1.97
CA TRP A 68 1.19 25.54 -1.61
C TRP A 68 -0.10 24.74 -1.39
N VAL A 69 -0.85 25.07 -0.33
CA VAL A 69 -2.20 24.55 -0.10
C VAL A 69 -3.24 25.58 -0.53
N ASP A 70 -3.05 26.83 -0.10
CA ASP A 70 -3.88 27.97 -0.49
C ASP A 70 -3.00 29.21 -0.55
N GLN A 71 -2.65 29.64 -1.77
CA GLN A 71 -1.79 30.79 -1.99
C GLN A 71 -2.47 32.11 -1.61
N ALA A 72 -3.80 32.21 -1.76
CA ALA A 72 -4.54 33.42 -1.41
C ALA A 72 -4.53 33.66 0.11
N LYS A 73 -4.55 32.57 0.90
CA LYS A 73 -4.43 32.62 2.37
C LYS A 73 -3.00 32.56 2.90
N GLY A 74 -2.02 32.35 2.02
CA GLY A 74 -0.61 32.17 2.39
C GLY A 74 -0.33 30.86 3.14
N ILE A 75 -1.11 29.81 2.87
CA ILE A 75 -0.99 28.51 3.56
C ILE A 75 -0.13 27.56 2.73
N VAL A 76 0.94 27.07 3.35
CA VAL A 76 1.94 26.16 2.75
C VAL A 76 1.92 24.83 3.50
N ARG A 77 2.07 23.74 2.75
CA ARG A 77 2.32 22.38 3.24
C ARG A 77 3.80 22.23 3.61
N LEU A 78 4.06 21.74 4.81
CA LEU A 78 5.39 21.37 5.27
C LEU A 78 5.63 19.86 5.06
N PRO A 79 6.88 19.44 4.79
CA PRO A 79 7.29 18.05 4.88
C PRO A 79 6.98 17.47 6.26
N ILE A 80 6.51 16.22 6.28
CA ILE A 80 6.03 15.57 7.51
C ILE A 80 7.11 15.49 8.58
N THR A 81 8.35 15.19 8.21
CA THR A 81 9.49 15.15 9.14
C THR A 81 9.67 16.50 9.85
N ARG A 82 9.62 17.59 9.08
CA ARG A 82 9.76 18.94 9.64
C ARG A 82 8.57 19.33 10.49
N ALA A 83 7.36 18.95 10.08
CA ALA A 83 6.16 19.19 10.86
C ALA A 83 6.22 18.48 12.22
N MET A 84 6.70 17.24 12.26
CA MET A 84 6.89 16.48 13.51
C MET A 84 7.91 17.15 14.43
N GLU A 85 9.06 17.59 13.92
CA GLU A 85 10.08 18.30 14.70
C GLU A 85 9.53 19.59 15.32
N ILE A 86 8.82 20.40 14.53
CA ILE A 86 8.20 21.64 15.00
C ILE A 86 7.16 21.33 16.06
N THR A 87 6.33 20.30 15.85
CA THR A 87 5.31 19.90 16.82
C THR A 87 5.96 19.46 18.13
N ALA A 88 6.97 18.59 18.09
CA ALA A 88 7.70 18.12 19.27
C ALA A 88 8.38 19.27 20.05
N ARG A 89 8.87 20.28 19.34
CA ARG A 89 9.46 21.49 19.94
C ARG A 89 8.37 22.37 20.58
N ASP A 90 7.30 22.65 19.86
CA ASP A 90 6.27 23.59 20.30
C ASP A 90 5.49 22.99 21.50
N TRP A 91 5.27 21.67 21.51
CA TRP A 91 4.57 20.98 22.60
C TRP A 91 5.33 20.81 23.91
N GLN A 92 6.59 21.28 23.99
CA GLN A 92 7.29 21.40 25.27
C GLN A 92 6.52 22.31 26.25
N ASN A 93 5.76 23.29 25.73
CA ASN A 93 4.79 24.06 26.49
C ASN A 93 3.38 23.89 25.87
N PRO A 94 2.55 22.96 26.39
CA PRO A 94 1.29 22.59 25.75
C PRO A 94 0.25 23.72 25.74
N ALA A 95 0.25 24.60 26.75
CA ALA A 95 -0.68 25.72 26.81
C ALA A 95 -0.40 26.75 25.69
N ALA A 96 0.88 27.11 25.51
CA ALA A 96 1.30 28.02 24.45
C ALA A 96 1.11 27.41 23.06
N ALA A 97 1.45 26.12 22.89
CA ALA A 97 1.27 25.41 21.63
C ALA A 97 -0.20 25.41 21.18
N ARG A 98 -1.12 25.06 22.09
CA ARG A 98 -2.56 25.05 21.81
C ARG A 98 -3.08 26.43 21.42
N ALA A 99 -2.68 27.48 22.13
CA ALA A 99 -3.07 28.86 21.80
C ALA A 99 -2.63 29.24 20.37
N SER A 100 -1.37 28.94 20.01
CA SER A 100 -0.84 29.22 18.68
C SER A 100 -1.53 28.42 17.57
N LEU A 101 -2.02 27.21 17.87
CA LEU A 101 -2.78 26.42 16.91
C LEU A 101 -4.18 26.96 16.69
N LEU A 102 -4.87 27.39 17.74
CA LEU A 102 -6.19 27.99 17.63
C LEU A 102 -6.13 29.24 16.73
N GLU A 103 -5.14 30.11 16.92
CA GLU A 103 -4.92 31.29 16.07
C GLU A 103 -4.70 30.90 14.59
N ARG A 104 -3.89 29.87 14.33
CA ARG A 104 -3.65 29.38 12.95
C ARG A 104 -4.90 28.77 12.33
N VAL A 105 -5.69 28.02 13.11
CA VAL A 105 -6.94 27.42 12.66
C VAL A 105 -7.93 28.52 12.31
N GLU A 106 -8.12 29.51 13.18
CA GLU A 106 -9.00 30.66 12.93
C GLU A 106 -8.63 31.40 11.64
N LYS A 107 -7.33 31.65 11.41
CA LYS A 107 -6.85 32.24 10.16
C LYS A 107 -7.17 31.38 8.94
N ALA A 108 -7.06 30.05 9.06
CA ALA A 108 -7.33 29.14 7.94
C ALA A 108 -8.83 29.02 7.62
N THR A 109 -9.69 29.02 8.64
CA THR A 109 -11.15 28.90 8.50
C THR A 109 -11.90 30.22 8.37
N ALA A 110 -11.22 31.37 8.49
CA ALA A 110 -11.81 32.68 8.25
C ALA A 110 -12.58 32.71 6.91
N LYS A 111 -13.84 33.15 6.96
CA LYS A 111 -14.72 33.26 5.79
C LYS A 111 -14.13 34.29 4.81
N PRO A 112 -14.05 33.99 3.50
CA PRO A 112 -13.64 34.98 2.50
C PRO A 112 -14.53 36.24 2.58
N PRO A 113 -13.99 37.45 2.33
CA PRO A 113 -14.80 38.66 2.32
C PRO A 113 -15.94 38.52 1.31
N GLU A 114 -17.17 38.84 1.74
CA GLU A 114 -18.34 38.85 0.85
C GLU A 114 -18.08 39.89 -0.24
N LYS A 115 -18.09 39.46 -1.51
CA LYS A 115 -18.04 40.40 -2.63
C LYS A 115 -19.25 41.32 -2.50
N PRO A 116 -19.09 42.65 -2.63
CA PRO A 116 -20.24 43.55 -2.65
C PRO A 116 -21.20 43.06 -3.74
N SER A 117 -22.46 42.86 -3.38
CA SER A 117 -23.52 42.51 -4.33
C SER A 117 -23.56 43.60 -5.41
N GLU A 118 -23.44 43.21 -6.67
CA GLU A 118 -23.54 44.16 -7.81
C GLU A 118 -24.97 44.73 -7.99
N PHE A 119 -25.88 44.50 -7.04
CA PHE A 119 -27.32 44.75 -7.13
C PHE A 119 -27.92 45.48 -5.90
N GLU A 120 -27.11 46.01 -4.98
CA GLU A 120 -27.52 47.05 -4.01
C GLU A 120 -26.92 48.41 -4.38
#